data_AF-A0A2K6SCP6-F1
#
_entry.id   AF-A0A2K6SCP6-F1
#
_cell.length_a   1.000
_cell.length_b   1.000
_cell.length_c   1.000
_cell.angle_alpha   90.00
_cell.angle_beta   90.00
_cell.angle_gamma   90.00
#
_symmetry.space_group_name_H-M   'P 1'
#
loop_
_entity.id
_entity.type
_entity.pdbx_description
1 polymer ?
#
loop_
_entity_poly.entity_id
_entity_poly.type
_entity_poly.pdbx_seq_one_letter_code
_entity_poly.pdbx_strand_id
1 'polypeptide(L)'
;EPGPQLGTPATATLRPYLSAVRATLQAALCLENFSSQVVERHNKPEVEVRSSKELLLQPVTISRNEKEKVLIEGSINSVRVSIAVKQADEIEKILCHKFMRFMMMRAENFFILRRKPVEGYDISFLITNFHTEQMYKHKLVDFVIHFMEEIDKEISEMKLSVNARARIVAEEFLKNVSMGFSAFLPEAEGSGGNVENLAWWGTGASSVFISPEASITPRTQQVAQVL
;
A
#
# COMPACT_ATOMS: atom_id res chain seq x y z
N GLU A 1 -8.59 -26.94 -27.07
CA GLU A 1 -8.77 -26.25 -25.78
C GLU A 1 -7.41 -26.08 -25.11
N PRO A 2 -6.97 -24.87 -24.76
CA PRO A 2 -5.80 -24.72 -23.89
C PRO A 2 -6.27 -24.80 -22.43
N GLY A 3 -5.70 -25.74 -21.68
CA GLY A 3 -5.99 -25.94 -20.25
C GLY A 3 -5.60 -24.73 -19.37
N PRO A 4 -6.03 -24.72 -18.10
CA PRO A 4 -5.87 -23.56 -17.25
C PRO A 4 -4.40 -23.33 -16.93
N GLN A 5 -3.91 -22.15 -17.31
CA GLN A 5 -2.57 -21.68 -16.97
C GLN A 5 -2.46 -21.55 -15.45
N LEU A 6 -1.49 -22.26 -14.87
CA LEU A 6 -1.22 -22.28 -13.44
C LEU A 6 -0.67 -20.91 -13.01
N GLY A 7 -1.57 -20.00 -12.63
CA GLY A 7 -1.21 -18.74 -12.01
C GLY A 7 -0.51 -18.95 -10.67
N THR A 8 0.42 -18.08 -10.32
CA THR A 8 1.11 -18.04 -9.02
C THR A 8 0.12 -18.24 -7.86
N PRO A 9 0.43 -19.09 -6.86
CA PRO A 9 -0.55 -19.54 -5.84
C PRO A 9 -1.13 -18.40 -4.99
N ALA A 10 -0.48 -17.23 -4.95
CA ALA A 10 -0.98 -16.06 -4.25
C ALA A 10 -2.21 -15.43 -4.94
N THR A 11 -2.25 -15.29 -6.26
CA THR A 11 -3.36 -14.62 -6.96
C THR A 11 -4.62 -15.50 -7.07
N ALA A 12 -4.47 -16.82 -6.97
CA ALA A 12 -5.59 -17.77 -7.03
C ALA A 12 -6.60 -17.62 -5.87
N THR A 13 -6.15 -17.15 -4.70
CA THR A 13 -6.98 -17.06 -3.49
C THR A 13 -7.63 -15.69 -3.27
N LEU A 14 -7.19 -14.64 -3.98
CA LEU A 14 -7.71 -13.29 -3.81
C LEU A 14 -9.16 -13.18 -4.28
N ARG A 15 -9.47 -13.71 -5.47
CA ARG A 15 -10.82 -13.62 -6.05
C ARG A 15 -11.89 -14.35 -5.21
N PRO A 16 -11.66 -15.59 -4.71
CA PRO A 16 -12.58 -16.24 -3.77
C PRO A 16 -12.76 -15.45 -2.48
N TYR A 17 -11.68 -14.90 -1.92
CA TYR A 17 -11.72 -14.08 -0.70
C TYR A 17 -12.60 -12.83 -0.88
N LEU A 18 -12.36 -12.04 -1.93
CA LEU A 18 -13.16 -10.84 -2.21
C LEU A 18 -14.61 -11.19 -2.53
N SER A 19 -14.85 -12.34 -3.17
CA SER A 19 -16.21 -12.82 -3.46
C SER A 19 -16.97 -13.20 -2.19
N ALA A 20 -16.30 -13.84 -1.22
CA ALA A 20 -16.86 -14.13 0.10
C ALA A 20 -17.17 -12.84 0.87
N VAL A 21 -16.22 -11.89 0.91
CA VAL A 21 -16.43 -10.58 1.55
C VAL A 21 -17.60 -9.83 0.92
N ARG A 22 -17.69 -9.82 -0.42
CA ARG A 22 -18.79 -9.19 -1.16
C ARG A 22 -20.15 -9.80 -0.79
N ALA A 23 -20.26 -11.13 -0.78
CA ALA A 23 -21.50 -11.81 -0.44
C ALA A 23 -21.92 -11.52 1.01
N THR A 24 -20.98 -11.52 1.96
CA THR A 24 -21.25 -11.21 3.36
C THR A 24 -21.65 -9.74 3.55
N LEU A 25 -20.99 -8.80 2.87
CA LEU A 25 -21.37 -7.38 2.91
C LEU A 25 -22.77 -7.15 2.33
N GLN A 26 -23.11 -7.84 1.25
CA GLN A 26 -24.44 -7.74 0.64
C GLN A 26 -25.54 -8.28 1.56
N ALA A 27 -25.27 -9.31 2.35
CA ALA A 27 -26.17 -9.81 3.38
C ALA A 27 -26.24 -8.88 4.61
N ALA A 28 -25.11 -8.30 5.03
CA ALA A 28 -25.02 -7.44 6.21
C ALA A 28 -25.63 -6.04 5.99
N LEU A 29 -25.57 -5.49 4.77
CA LEU A 29 -26.09 -4.16 4.44
C LEU A 29 -27.61 -4.12 4.20
N CYS A 30 -28.35 -4.95 4.93
CA CYS A 30 -29.81 -4.89 5.02
C CYS A 30 -30.17 -4.05 6.25
N LEU A 31 -29.90 -2.74 6.14
CA LEU A 31 -30.07 -1.78 7.24
C LEU A 31 -31.44 -1.11 7.19
N GLU A 32 -32.00 -0.88 8.37
CA GLU A 32 -33.25 -0.16 8.57
C GLU A 32 -33.06 1.00 9.55
N ASN A 33 -33.88 2.04 9.40
CA ASN A 33 -33.85 3.15 10.33
C ASN A 33 -34.44 2.71 11.68
N PHE A 34 -33.65 2.80 12.75
CA PHE A 34 -34.03 2.33 14.07
C PHE A 34 -33.73 3.38 15.14
N SER A 35 -34.76 3.81 15.87
CA SER A 35 -34.65 4.76 16.98
C SER A 35 -34.05 4.09 18.21
N SER A 36 -33.23 4.82 18.98
CA SER A 36 -32.62 4.27 20.19
C SER A 36 -33.67 3.91 21.24
N GLN A 37 -33.55 2.72 21.81
CA GLN A 37 -34.42 2.25 22.91
C GLN A 37 -34.00 2.81 24.27
N VAL A 38 -32.75 3.25 24.42
CA VAL A 38 -32.17 3.68 25.71
C VAL A 38 -32.32 5.18 25.93
N VAL A 39 -32.19 5.98 24.86
CA VAL A 39 -32.23 7.44 24.93
C VAL A 39 -33.32 7.95 24.00
N GLU A 40 -34.31 8.63 24.58
CA GLU A 40 -35.43 9.20 23.82
C GLU A 40 -34.93 10.17 22.74
N ARG A 41 -35.50 10.09 21.54
CA ARG A 41 -35.22 10.97 20.38
C ARG A 41 -33.79 10.93 19.84
N HIS A 42 -32.99 9.94 20.24
CA HIS A 42 -31.67 9.73 19.67
C HIS A 42 -31.70 8.61 18.63
N ASN A 43 -30.93 8.78 17.56
CA ASN A 43 -30.60 7.74 16.59
C ASN A 43 -29.09 7.63 16.54
N LYS A 44 -28.56 6.52 17.07
CA LYS A 44 -27.13 6.24 17.15
C LYS A 44 -26.85 4.90 16.47
N PRO A 45 -25.69 4.73 15.83
CA PRO A 45 -25.31 3.44 15.26
C PRO A 45 -25.18 2.39 16.38
N GLU A 46 -26.06 1.39 16.38
CA GLU A 46 -26.15 0.40 17.44
C GLU A 46 -24.86 -0.45 17.54
N VAL A 47 -24.14 -0.65 16.43
CA VAL A 47 -22.86 -1.38 16.40
C VAL A 47 -21.73 -0.68 17.19
N GLU A 48 -21.82 0.65 17.36
CA GLU A 48 -20.87 1.43 18.16
C GLU A 48 -21.29 1.52 19.63
N VAL A 49 -22.59 1.71 19.90
CA VAL A 49 -23.09 1.90 21.27
C VAL A 49 -23.19 0.59 22.03
N ARG A 50 -23.60 -0.49 21.35
CA ARG A 50 -23.73 -1.86 21.90
C ARG A 50 -24.53 -1.95 23.21
N SER A 51 -25.51 -1.06 23.40
CA SER A 51 -26.37 -1.07 24.59
C SER A 51 -27.40 -2.20 24.57
N SER A 52 -27.90 -2.52 23.37
CA SER A 52 -28.95 -3.51 23.12
C SER A 52 -28.36 -4.71 22.39
N LYS A 53 -28.24 -5.86 23.07
CA LYS A 53 -27.64 -7.07 22.48
C LYS A 53 -28.52 -7.70 21.42
N GLU A 54 -29.82 -7.54 21.52
CA GLU A 54 -30.84 -8.03 20.59
C GLU A 54 -30.77 -7.35 19.22
N LEU A 55 -30.14 -6.16 19.14
CA LEU A 55 -29.97 -5.42 17.88
C LEU A 55 -28.64 -5.73 17.18
N LEU A 56 -27.77 -6.49 17.84
CA LEU A 56 -26.46 -6.86 17.31
C LEU A 56 -26.53 -8.22 16.63
N LEU A 57 -25.99 -8.30 15.42
CA LEU A 57 -25.80 -9.56 14.71
C LEU A 57 -24.48 -10.21 15.14
N GLN A 58 -24.36 -11.51 14.89
CA GLN A 58 -23.13 -12.24 15.15
C GLN A 58 -21.97 -11.66 14.30
N PRO A 59 -20.85 -11.25 14.91
CA PRO A 59 -19.67 -10.83 14.17
C PRO A 59 -19.12 -11.96 13.31
N VAL A 60 -18.81 -11.66 12.05
CA VAL A 60 -18.24 -12.62 11.09
C VAL A 60 -16.84 -12.15 10.69
N THR A 61 -15.85 -13.05 10.79
CA THR A 61 -14.50 -12.81 10.30
C THR A 61 -14.24 -13.65 9.07
N ILE A 62 -13.80 -13.01 7.98
CA ILE A 62 -13.38 -13.68 6.75
C ILE A 62 -11.88 -13.48 6.64
N SER A 63 -11.13 -14.57 6.55
CA SER A 63 -9.66 -14.51 6.45
C SER A 63 -9.20 -15.16 5.15
N ARG A 64 -8.20 -14.54 4.51
CA ARG A 64 -7.48 -15.14 3.39
C ARG A 64 -6.23 -15.87 3.88
N ASN A 65 -5.56 -15.29 4.87
CA ASN A 65 -4.42 -15.85 5.58
C ASN A 65 -4.40 -15.29 7.01
N GLU A 66 -3.39 -15.63 7.80
CA GLU A 66 -3.28 -15.20 9.21
C GLU A 66 -3.20 -13.67 9.38
N LYS A 67 -2.69 -12.96 8.36
CA LYS A 67 -2.46 -11.51 8.38
C LYS A 67 -3.61 -10.71 7.74
N GLU A 68 -4.19 -11.24 6.67
CA GLU A 68 -5.24 -10.62 5.86
C GLU A 68 -6.61 -11.17 6.27
N LYS A 69 -7.39 -10.30 6.92
CA LYS A 69 -8.74 -10.63 7.38
C LYS A 69 -9.64 -9.40 7.41
N VAL A 70 -10.93 -9.62 7.20
CA VAL A 70 -11.99 -8.64 7.38
C VAL A 70 -12.92 -9.10 8.49
N LEU A 71 -13.19 -8.21 9.45
CA LEU A 71 -14.22 -8.37 10.46
C LEU A 71 -15.44 -7.54 10.07
N ILE A 72 -16.59 -8.19 9.97
CA ILE A 72 -17.88 -7.57 9.68
C ILE A 72 -18.76 -7.73 10.90
N GLU A 73 -19.17 -6.60 11.47
CA GLU A 73 -20.07 -6.52 12.61
C GLU A 73 -21.35 -5.83 12.15
N GLY A 74 -22.46 -6.56 12.11
CA GLY A 74 -23.76 -6.02 11.72
C GLY A 74 -24.61 -5.64 12.92
N SER A 75 -25.45 -4.63 12.74
CA SER A 75 -26.60 -4.34 13.60
C SER A 75 -27.80 -4.00 12.72
N ILE A 76 -28.95 -3.72 13.34
CA ILE A 76 -30.18 -3.33 12.63
C ILE A 76 -30.02 -2.05 11.78
N ASN A 77 -29.29 -1.04 12.26
CA ASN A 77 -29.19 0.28 11.64
C ASN A 77 -27.77 0.65 11.16
N SER A 78 -26.77 -0.20 11.43
CA SER A 78 -25.39 0.07 11.06
C SER A 78 -24.56 -1.20 10.88
N VAL A 79 -23.55 -1.13 10.00
CA VAL A 79 -22.54 -2.16 9.83
C VAL A 79 -21.17 -1.54 10.03
N ARG A 80 -20.32 -2.19 10.82
CA ARG A 80 -18.91 -1.87 10.93
C ARG A 80 -18.09 -2.91 10.18
N VAL A 81 -17.19 -2.44 9.32
CA VAL A 81 -16.30 -3.28 8.51
C VAL A 81 -14.87 -2.91 8.84
N SER A 82 -14.09 -3.83 9.41
CA SER A 82 -12.70 -3.59 9.76
C SER A 82 -11.79 -4.49 8.95
N ILE A 83 -10.75 -3.91 8.35
CA ILE A 83 -9.88 -4.57 7.38
C ILE A 83 -8.46 -4.59 7.92
N ALA A 84 -7.86 -5.78 7.92
CA ALA A 84 -6.44 -5.98 8.14
C ALA A 84 -5.76 -6.19 6.79
N VAL A 85 -4.83 -5.30 6.47
CA VAL A 85 -4.14 -5.23 5.17
C VAL A 85 -2.87 -6.08 5.25
N LYS A 86 -2.48 -6.67 4.11
CA LYS A 86 -1.24 -7.43 4.02
C LYS A 86 -0.02 -6.53 4.30
N GLN A 87 0.86 -6.98 5.19
CA GLN A 87 2.12 -6.32 5.49
C GLN A 87 3.25 -7.35 5.38
N ALA A 88 4.04 -7.28 4.30
CA ALA A 88 5.16 -8.20 4.08
C ALA A 88 6.41 -7.78 4.86
N ASP A 89 6.73 -6.47 4.83
CA ASP A 89 7.98 -5.90 5.35
C ASP A 89 7.72 -4.72 6.30
N GLU A 90 8.74 -4.31 7.05
CA GLU A 90 8.67 -3.12 7.93
C GLU A 90 8.35 -1.83 7.16
N ILE A 91 8.88 -1.69 5.94
CA ILE A 91 8.59 -0.52 5.10
C ILE A 91 7.11 -0.47 4.73
N GLU A 92 6.51 -1.61 4.37
CA GLU A 92 5.08 -1.69 4.05
C GLU A 92 4.22 -1.42 5.28
N LYS A 93 4.62 -1.89 6.45
CA LYS A 93 3.95 -1.57 7.72
C LYS A 93 3.91 -0.06 7.97
N ILE A 94 5.02 0.64 7.77
CA ILE A 94 5.08 2.11 7.94
C ILE A 94 4.25 2.83 6.87
N LEU A 95 4.35 2.39 5.61
CA LEU A 95 3.58 2.97 4.50
C LEU A 95 2.08 2.78 4.70
N CYS A 96 1.64 1.56 5.03
CA CYS A 96 0.25 1.22 5.33
C CYS A 96 -0.27 2.09 6.49
N HIS A 97 0.44 2.14 7.62
CA HIS A 97 0.04 2.94 8.77
C HIS A 97 -0.10 4.44 8.42
N LYS A 98 0.85 5.02 7.66
CA LYS A 98 0.77 6.42 7.23
C LYS A 98 -0.37 6.66 6.23
N PHE A 99 -0.58 5.74 5.29
CA PHE A 99 -1.63 5.85 4.28
C PHE A 99 -3.03 5.75 4.91
N MET A 100 -3.26 4.76 5.77
CA MET A 100 -4.52 4.63 6.51
C MET A 100 -4.76 5.86 7.39
N ARG A 101 -3.74 6.34 8.10
CA ARG A 101 -3.84 7.57 8.91
C ARG A 101 -4.21 8.79 8.07
N PHE A 102 -3.62 8.93 6.87
CA PHE A 102 -3.95 10.02 5.96
C PHE A 102 -5.42 10.00 5.53
N MET A 103 -5.95 8.82 5.22
CA MET A 103 -7.37 8.66 4.85
C MET A 103 -8.29 8.96 6.03
N MET A 104 -7.97 8.48 7.23
CA MET A 104 -8.76 8.73 8.44
C MET A 104 -8.80 10.21 8.83
N MET A 105 -7.73 10.98 8.59
CA MET A 105 -7.74 12.44 8.81
C MET A 105 -8.72 13.20 7.91
N ARG A 106 -9.16 12.59 6.80
CA ARG A 106 -10.11 13.15 5.83
C ARG A 106 -11.48 12.46 5.88
N ALA A 107 -11.77 11.72 6.97
CA ALA A 107 -13.02 11.00 7.14
C ALA A 107 -14.28 11.90 7.12
N GLU A 108 -14.16 13.23 7.27
CA GLU A 108 -15.29 14.15 7.09
C GLU A 108 -15.76 14.22 5.63
N ASN A 109 -14.83 14.22 4.68
CA ASN A 109 -15.13 14.13 3.26
C ASN A 109 -15.45 12.68 2.85
N PHE A 110 -14.85 11.73 3.56
CA PHE A 110 -15.04 10.30 3.36
C PHE A 110 -16.00 9.73 4.42
N PHE A 111 -17.28 10.10 4.31
CA PHE A 111 -18.27 9.98 5.38
C PHE A 111 -18.56 8.55 5.89
N ILE A 112 -18.12 7.50 5.20
CA ILE A 112 -18.22 6.11 5.68
C ILE A 112 -16.98 5.63 6.46
N LEU A 113 -15.90 6.41 6.53
CA LEU A 113 -14.69 6.02 7.28
C LEU A 113 -14.80 6.37 8.76
N ARG A 114 -14.31 5.46 9.62
CA ARG A 114 -14.12 5.77 11.04
C ARG A 114 -12.85 6.57 11.23
N ARG A 115 -12.87 7.53 12.16
CA ARG A 115 -11.68 8.34 12.54
C ARG A 115 -10.59 7.52 13.25
N LYS A 116 -10.96 6.37 13.81
CA LYS A 116 -10.06 5.42 14.45
C LYS A 116 -10.44 4.00 14.01
N PRO A 117 -9.47 3.13 13.71
CA PRO A 117 -9.76 1.73 13.40
C PRO A 117 -10.11 0.96 14.66
N VAL A 118 -10.68 -0.23 14.50
CA VAL A 118 -10.82 -1.22 15.58
C VAL A 118 -9.44 -1.78 15.94
N GLU A 119 -9.23 -2.10 17.21
CA GLU A 119 -7.97 -2.69 17.67
C GLU A 119 -7.65 -3.99 16.92
N GLY A 120 -6.40 -4.11 16.45
CA GLY A 120 -5.95 -5.24 15.64
C GLY A 120 -6.30 -5.17 14.15
N TYR A 121 -6.86 -4.06 13.67
CA TYR A 121 -7.15 -3.78 12.26
C TYR A 121 -6.54 -2.44 11.84
N ASP A 122 -6.26 -2.28 10.54
CA ASP A 122 -5.56 -1.10 10.02
C ASP A 122 -6.54 0.04 9.68
N ILE A 123 -7.74 -0.31 9.22
CA ILE A 123 -8.79 0.64 8.88
C ILE A 123 -10.18 0.07 9.16
N SER A 124 -11.12 0.95 9.49
CA SER A 124 -12.51 0.58 9.72
C SER A 124 -13.48 1.54 9.06
N PHE A 125 -14.53 0.98 8.47
CA PHE A 125 -15.68 1.68 7.92
C PHE A 125 -16.88 1.55 8.87
N LEU A 126 -17.71 2.59 8.91
CA LEU A 126 -19.00 2.60 9.58
C LEU A 126 -20.06 3.02 8.56
N ILE A 127 -20.90 2.06 8.19
CA ILE A 127 -22.01 2.28 7.26
C ILE A 127 -23.29 2.30 8.08
N THR A 128 -24.12 3.33 7.94
CA THR A 128 -25.38 3.48 8.65
C THR A 128 -26.55 3.44 7.66
N ASN A 129 -27.77 3.35 8.16
CA ASN A 129 -28.99 3.43 7.34
C ASN A 129 -29.04 4.73 6.50
N PHE A 130 -28.55 5.85 7.04
CA PHE A 130 -28.49 7.12 6.31
C PHE A 130 -27.64 7.04 5.04
N HIS A 131 -26.55 6.26 5.06
CA HIS A 131 -25.72 6.07 3.87
C HIS A 131 -26.42 5.21 2.81
N THR A 132 -27.18 4.20 3.22
CA THR A 132 -27.94 3.34 2.30
C THR A 132 -29.21 4.01 1.76
N GLU A 133 -29.71 5.06 2.44
CA GLU A 133 -30.81 5.90 1.95
C GLU A 133 -30.33 6.89 0.88
N GLN A 134 -29.13 7.46 1.04
CA GLN A 134 -28.55 8.43 0.09
C GLN A 134 -27.86 7.79 -1.11
N MET A 135 -27.31 6.59 -0.94
CA MET A 135 -26.58 5.86 -1.97
C MET A 135 -27.06 4.43 -2.11
N TYR A 136 -26.98 3.90 -3.31
CA TYR A 136 -27.32 2.50 -3.55
C TYR A 136 -26.35 1.55 -2.81
N LYS A 137 -26.91 0.63 -2.03
CA LYS A 137 -26.13 -0.36 -1.27
C LYS A 137 -25.12 -1.14 -2.11
N HIS A 138 -25.45 -1.47 -3.36
CA HIS A 138 -24.52 -2.20 -4.23
C HIS A 138 -23.27 -1.37 -4.58
N LYS A 139 -23.40 -0.03 -4.69
CA LYS A 139 -22.26 0.87 -4.89
C LYS A 139 -21.38 0.96 -3.65
N LEU A 140 -21.97 0.91 -2.47
CA LEU A 140 -21.21 0.83 -1.21
C LEU A 140 -20.41 -0.48 -1.13
N VAL A 141 -21.02 -1.60 -1.48
CA VAL A 141 -20.33 -2.90 -1.55
C VAL A 141 -19.19 -2.84 -2.56
N ASP A 142 -19.47 -2.37 -3.79
CA ASP A 142 -18.45 -2.22 -4.83
C ASP A 142 -17.30 -1.31 -4.37
N PHE A 143 -17.61 -0.21 -3.70
CA PHE A 143 -16.61 0.69 -3.15
C PHE A 143 -15.69 -0.02 -2.15
N VAL A 144 -16.24 -0.78 -1.19
CA VAL A 144 -15.41 -1.48 -0.19
C VAL A 144 -14.52 -2.53 -0.85
N ILE A 145 -15.04 -3.29 -1.82
CA ILE A 145 -14.24 -4.29 -2.55
C ILE A 145 -13.15 -3.62 -3.38
N HIS A 146 -13.49 -2.57 -4.11
CA HIS A 146 -12.53 -1.80 -4.90
C HIS A 146 -11.44 -1.20 -4.00
N PHE A 147 -11.81 -0.65 -2.85
CA PHE A 147 -10.89 -0.14 -1.87
C PHE A 147 -9.89 -1.21 -1.38
N MET A 148 -10.36 -2.43 -1.11
CA MET A 148 -9.48 -3.55 -0.75
C MET A 148 -8.49 -3.91 -1.86
N GLU A 149 -8.89 -3.82 -3.13
CA GLU A 149 -8.01 -4.11 -4.27
C GLU A 149 -6.98 -2.99 -4.53
N GLU A 150 -7.37 -1.73 -4.35
CA GLU A 150 -6.50 -0.59 -4.65
C GLU A 150 -5.46 -0.33 -3.57
N ILE A 151 -5.73 -0.63 -2.29
CA ILE A 151 -4.73 -0.44 -1.21
C ILE A 151 -3.46 -1.24 -1.49
N ASP A 152 -3.59 -2.50 -1.91
CA ASP A 152 -2.43 -3.36 -2.16
C ASP A 152 -1.56 -2.82 -3.30
N LYS A 153 -2.19 -2.26 -4.33
CA LYS A 153 -1.49 -1.63 -5.47
C LYS A 153 -0.81 -0.34 -5.04
N GLU A 154 -1.53 0.52 -4.33
CA GLU A 154 -1.03 1.82 -3.86
C GLU A 154 0.17 1.65 -2.91
N ILE A 155 0.12 0.69 -1.98
CA ILE A 155 1.26 0.39 -1.09
C ILE A 155 2.46 -0.10 -1.90
N SER A 156 2.23 -0.96 -2.89
CA SER A 156 3.29 -1.47 -3.77
C SER A 156 3.93 -0.34 -4.59
N GLU A 157 3.13 0.58 -5.13
CA GLU A 157 3.59 1.74 -5.89
C GLU A 157 4.38 2.73 -5.00
N MET A 158 3.86 3.03 -3.80
CA MET A 158 4.58 3.85 -2.81
C MET A 158 5.94 3.25 -2.44
N LYS A 159 6.02 1.93 -2.26
CA LYS A 159 7.27 1.22 -1.96
C LYS A 159 8.28 1.36 -3.09
N LEU A 160 7.85 1.16 -4.34
CA LEU A 160 8.70 1.34 -5.51
C LEU A 160 9.18 2.80 -5.65
N SER A 161 8.30 3.78 -5.41
CA SER A 161 8.62 5.21 -5.44
C SER A 161 9.66 5.61 -4.39
N VAL A 162 9.57 5.08 -3.17
CA VAL A 162 10.56 5.32 -2.12
C VAL A 162 11.91 4.73 -2.51
N ASN A 163 11.95 3.49 -3.01
CA ASN A 163 13.18 2.82 -3.41
C ASN A 163 13.87 3.52 -4.60
N ALA A 164 13.09 3.94 -5.60
CA ALA A 164 13.62 4.69 -6.74
C ALA A 164 14.24 6.03 -6.31
N ARG A 165 13.54 6.78 -5.45
CA ARG A 165 14.05 8.06 -4.93
C ARG A 165 15.29 7.88 -4.06
N ALA A 166 15.32 6.86 -3.19
CA ALA A 166 16.49 6.57 -2.38
C ALA A 166 17.74 6.28 -3.24
N ARG A 167 17.56 5.55 -4.35
CA ARG A 167 18.64 5.29 -5.31
C ARG A 167 19.16 6.59 -5.95
N ILE A 168 18.27 7.45 -6.45
CA ILE A 168 18.65 8.72 -7.07
C ILE A 168 19.43 9.60 -6.08
N VAL A 169 18.95 9.70 -4.84
CA VAL A 169 19.62 10.49 -3.79
C VAL A 169 21.02 9.93 -3.48
N ALA A 170 21.17 8.60 -3.41
CA ALA A 170 22.46 7.97 -3.17
C ALA A 170 23.44 8.17 -4.33
N GLU A 171 22.98 8.02 -5.58
CA GLU A 171 23.80 8.27 -6.77
C GLU A 171 24.28 9.73 -6.83
N GLU A 172 23.39 10.68 -6.56
CA GLU A 172 23.72 12.11 -6.58
C GLU A 172 24.70 12.48 -5.45
N PHE A 173 24.51 11.92 -4.26
CA PHE A 173 25.44 12.11 -3.15
C PHE A 173 26.83 11.59 -3.50
N LEU A 174 26.95 10.37 -4.04
CA LEU A 174 28.24 9.77 -4.39
C LEU A 174 28.95 10.50 -5.53
N LYS A 175 28.21 11.01 -6.54
CA LYS A 175 28.78 11.87 -7.60
C LYS A 175 29.44 13.10 -6.99
N ASN A 176 28.73 13.80 -6.10
CA ASN A 176 29.25 15.02 -5.47
C ASN A 176 30.45 14.75 -4.54
N VAL A 177 30.45 13.62 -3.82
CA VAL A 177 31.61 13.20 -3.02
C VAL A 177 32.82 12.87 -3.90
N SER A 178 32.62 12.19 -5.03
CA SER A 178 33.71 11.86 -5.96
C SER A 178 34.32 13.12 -6.59
N MET A 179 33.50 14.12 -6.94
CA MET A 179 33.97 15.41 -7.44
C MET A 179 34.68 16.23 -6.36
N GLY A 180 34.18 16.22 -5.12
CA GLY A 180 34.81 16.88 -3.98
C GLY A 180 36.19 16.30 -3.64
N PHE A 181 36.40 14.99 -3.82
CA PHE A 181 37.71 14.35 -3.65
C PHE A 181 38.69 14.71 -4.78
N SER A 182 38.20 14.88 -6.01
CA SER A 182 39.05 15.33 -7.13
C SER A 182 39.55 16.77 -6.99
N ALA A 183 38.79 17.63 -6.29
CA ALA A 183 39.18 19.02 -6.01
C ALA A 183 40.24 19.17 -4.89
N PHE A 184 40.54 18.09 -4.16
CA PHE A 184 41.51 18.09 -3.06
C PHE A 184 42.83 17.40 -3.39
N LEU A 185 42.97 16.89 -4.62
CA LEU A 185 44.25 16.42 -5.15
C LEU A 185 44.97 17.62 -5.77
N PRO A 186 46.17 18.00 -5.29
CA PRO A 186 46.92 19.09 -5.91
C PRO A 186 47.25 18.69 -7.36
N GLU A 187 46.99 19.59 -8.31
CA GLU A 187 47.54 19.49 -9.65
C GLU A 187 49.05 19.37 -9.52
N ALA A 188 49.59 18.21 -9.91
CA ALA A 188 51.01 18.07 -10.11
C ALA A 188 51.39 18.92 -11.34
N GLU A 189 51.82 20.15 -11.11
CA GLU A 189 52.54 20.91 -12.13
C GLU A 189 53.81 20.12 -12.50
N GLY A 190 53.90 19.71 -13.77
CA GLY A 190 55.03 18.91 -14.23
C GLY A 190 55.08 18.79 -15.74
N SER A 191 55.78 19.75 -16.35
CA SER A 191 56.34 19.76 -17.70
C SER A 191 56.78 18.39 -18.22
N GLY A 192 56.64 18.21 -19.54
CA GLY A 192 56.80 16.95 -20.26
C GLY A 192 58.05 16.11 -19.93
N GLY A 193 57.84 14.79 -19.95
CA GLY A 193 58.88 13.78 -19.86
C GLY A 193 58.28 12.39 -19.75
N ASN A 194 58.57 11.54 -20.74
CA ASN A 194 58.35 10.10 -20.88
C ASN A 194 57.48 9.35 -19.86
N VAL A 195 56.45 8.71 -20.41
CA VAL A 195 55.70 7.58 -19.85
C VAL A 195 56.60 6.35 -19.72
N GLU A 196 57.31 6.20 -18.60
CA GLU A 196 57.77 4.90 -18.09
C GLU A 196 58.37 5.11 -16.68
N ASN A 197 57.89 4.33 -15.72
CA ASN A 197 58.23 4.34 -14.29
C ASN A 197 57.52 5.37 -13.40
N LEU A 198 56.40 4.96 -12.81
CA LEU A 198 56.03 5.30 -11.43
C LEU A 198 55.10 4.20 -10.89
N ALA A 199 55.69 3.03 -10.69
CA ALA A 199 55.14 2.03 -9.80
C ALA A 199 55.62 2.34 -8.37
N TRP A 200 54.68 2.31 -7.42
CA TRP A 200 54.87 2.27 -5.96
C TRP A 200 55.18 3.56 -5.22
N TRP A 201 54.14 4.22 -4.72
CA TRP A 201 53.99 4.54 -3.29
C TRP A 201 52.50 4.55 -2.92
N GLY A 202 52.14 3.92 -1.79
CA GLY A 202 50.89 4.23 -1.08
C GLY A 202 49.82 3.14 -1.09
N THR A 203 50.06 2.09 -0.31
CA THR A 203 49.07 1.12 0.18
C THR A 203 47.84 1.77 0.82
N GLY A 204 46.63 1.35 0.42
CA GLY A 204 45.45 1.30 1.29
C GLY A 204 44.16 1.90 0.74
N ALA A 205 43.33 1.07 0.08
CA ALA A 205 41.86 1.01 0.24
C ALA A 205 41.23 0.10 -0.82
N SER A 206 40.77 -1.07 -0.36
CA SER A 206 39.64 -1.88 -0.83
C SER A 206 39.21 -1.76 -2.30
N SER A 207 39.75 -2.62 -3.16
CA SER A 207 39.10 -3.01 -4.42
C SER A 207 37.98 -4.00 -4.14
N VAL A 208 36.73 -3.54 -4.18
CA VAL A 208 35.58 -4.44 -4.37
C VAL A 208 35.54 -4.82 -5.84
N PHE A 209 36.07 -6.00 -6.12
CA PHE A 209 35.89 -6.71 -7.39
C PHE A 209 34.43 -7.17 -7.50
N ILE A 210 33.72 -6.71 -8.53
CA ILE A 210 32.60 -7.46 -9.12
C ILE A 210 32.75 -7.39 -10.64
N SER A 211 33.07 -8.53 -11.23
CA SER A 211 32.71 -8.95 -12.61
C SER A 211 31.53 -9.94 -12.48
N PRO A 212 30.72 -10.26 -13.51
CA PRO A 212 31.05 -10.24 -14.95
C PRO A 212 29.94 -9.81 -15.94
N GLU A 213 30.38 -9.53 -17.18
CA GLU A 213 29.75 -9.74 -18.51
C GLU A 213 28.26 -9.37 -18.78
N ALA A 214 28.02 -8.52 -19.79
CA ALA A 214 27.31 -8.89 -21.03
C ALA A 214 26.88 -7.66 -21.88
N SER A 215 27.44 -7.58 -23.10
CA SER A 215 26.89 -7.06 -24.36
C SER A 215 25.88 -5.89 -24.35
N ILE A 216 26.34 -4.71 -24.77
CA ILE A 216 25.49 -3.61 -25.27
C ILE A 216 25.53 -3.66 -26.80
N THR A 217 24.35 -3.77 -27.41
CA THR A 217 24.10 -3.83 -28.86
C THR A 217 24.44 -2.51 -29.57
N PRO A 218 24.82 -2.54 -30.87
CA PRO A 218 25.19 -1.34 -31.61
C PRO A 218 23.92 -0.67 -32.15
N ARG A 219 23.45 0.40 -31.51
CA ARG A 219 22.48 1.30 -32.15
C ARG A 219 22.70 2.77 -31.80
N THR A 220 23.95 3.19 -32.01
CA THR A 220 24.26 4.61 -32.22
C THR A 220 25.36 4.72 -33.28
N GLN A 221 25.01 4.40 -34.52
CA GLN A 221 25.72 4.90 -35.70
C GLN A 221 24.71 5.54 -36.65
N GLN A 222 25.08 6.74 -37.09
CA GLN A 222 24.53 7.55 -38.18
C GLN A 222 23.41 8.56 -37.86
N VAL A 223 23.91 9.76 -37.59
CA VAL A 223 23.33 11.06 -37.92
C VAL A 223 23.08 11.18 -39.43
N ALA A 224 21.95 11.81 -39.78
CA ALA A 224 21.60 12.48 -41.05
C ALA A 224 21.51 11.66 -42.35
N GLN A 225 20.27 11.43 -42.81
CA GLN A 225 19.73 11.91 -44.10
C GLN A 225 18.28 11.42 -44.31
N VAL A 226 17.43 12.32 -44.83
CA VAL A 226 16.08 12.11 -45.41
C VAL A 226 14.90 11.95 -44.44
N LEU A 227 14.37 13.07 -43.94
CA LEU A 227 13.06 13.68 -44.28
C LEU A 227 12.86 14.95 -43.43
#